data_AF-A0ABD0QMV1-F1
#
_entry.id   AF-A0ABD0QMV1-F1
#
_cell.length_a   1.000
_cell.length_b   1.000
_cell.length_c   1.000
_cell.angle_alpha   90.00
_cell.angle_beta   90.00
_cell.angle_gamma   90.00
#
_symmetry.space_group_name_H-M   'P 1'
#
loop_
_entity.id
_entity.type
_entity.pdbx_description
1 polymer ?
#
loop_
_entity_poly.entity_id
_entity_poly.type
_entity_poly.pdbx_seq_one_letter_code
_entity_poly.pdbx_strand_id
1 'polypeptide(L)'
;MAVHEILLECLENLDSEEMELFTWYLTQGINDFKIPKGQLEKKPRCAVVDCMIQRYHRDGAGNLTLLVLEKMKQMDLAKELREKL
;
A
#
# COMPACT_ATOMS: atom_id res chain seq x y z
N MET A 1 -10.78 13.98 2.78
CA MET A 1 -10.82 12.56 2.40
C MET A 1 -10.15 11.76 3.51
N ALA A 2 -10.65 10.58 3.84
CA ALA A 2 -10.00 9.74 4.84
C ALA A 2 -8.74 9.09 4.22
N VAL A 3 -7.67 8.91 5.02
CA VAL A 3 -6.45 8.21 4.58
C VAL A 3 -6.75 6.83 3.97
N HIS A 4 -7.78 6.16 4.50
CA HIS A 4 -8.28 4.91 3.93
C HIS A 4 -8.76 5.06 2.48
N GLU A 5 -9.55 6.09 2.17
CA GLU A 5 -10.09 6.33 0.81
C GLU A 5 -8.98 6.68 -0.17
N ILE A 6 -8.04 7.54 0.24
CA ILE A 6 -6.91 7.96 -0.57
C ILE A 6 -6.03 6.75 -0.93
N LEU A 7 -5.70 5.92 0.06
CA LEU A 7 -4.92 4.72 -0.16
C LEU A 7 -5.67 3.74 -1.07
N LEU A 8 -6.96 3.52 -0.83
CA LEU A 8 -7.76 2.62 -1.64
C LEU A 8 -7.80 3.06 -3.11
N GLU A 9 -8.03 4.35 -3.38
CA GLU A 9 -8.01 4.90 -4.74
C GLU A 9 -6.65 4.67 -5.42
N CYS A 10 -5.53 4.89 -4.70
CA CYS A 10 -4.20 4.59 -5.23
C CYS A 10 -4.03 3.10 -5.56
N LEU A 11 -4.48 2.19 -4.69
CA LEU A 11 -4.42 0.75 -4.97
C LEU A 11 -5.39 0.30 -6.08
N GLU A 12 -6.49 1.02 -6.30
CA GLU A 12 -7.43 0.77 -7.39
C GLU A 12 -6.88 1.17 -8.75
N ASN A 13 -6.00 2.18 -8.80
CA ASN A 13 -5.25 2.54 -9.99
C ASN A 13 -4.17 1.51 -10.36
N LEU A 14 -3.82 0.58 -9.45
CA LEU A 14 -2.90 -0.52 -9.74
C LEU A 14 -3.62 -1.64 -10.47
N ASP A 15 -2.99 -2.13 -11.54
CA ASP A 15 -3.45 -3.35 -12.20
C ASP A 15 -3.21 -4.60 -11.31
N SER A 16 -3.62 -5.77 -11.80
CA SER A 16 -3.49 -7.02 -11.04
C SER A 16 -2.03 -7.43 -10.81
N GLU A 17 -1.13 -7.17 -11.77
CA GLU A 17 0.29 -7.53 -11.67
C GLU A 17 1.03 -6.58 -10.71
N GLU A 18 0.72 -5.29 -10.80
CA GLU A 18 1.20 -4.26 -9.89
C GLU A 18 0.71 -4.51 -8.47
N MET A 19 -0.55 -4.92 -8.30
CA MET A 19 -1.08 -5.30 -6.99
C MET A 19 -0.39 -6.54 -6.41
N GLU A 20 -0.11 -7.55 -7.23
CA GLU A 20 0.68 -8.71 -6.79
C GLU A 20 2.09 -8.29 -6.36
N LEU A 21 2.75 -7.42 -7.13
CA LEU A 21 4.07 -6.89 -6.78
C LEU A 21 4.04 -6.03 -5.51
N PHE A 22 2.99 -5.22 -5.34
CA PHE A 22 2.78 -4.39 -4.15
C PHE A 22 2.65 -5.26 -2.90
N THR A 23 1.79 -6.28 -2.94
CA THR A 23 1.67 -7.23 -1.83
C THR A 23 2.95 -8.01 -1.60
N TRP A 24 3.69 -8.36 -2.65
CA TRP A 24 4.99 -9.01 -2.52
C TRP A 24 5.97 -8.14 -1.74
N TYR A 25 6.08 -6.85 -2.05
CA TYR A 25 6.91 -5.90 -1.31
C TYR A 25 6.51 -5.78 0.17
N LEU A 26 5.21 -5.73 0.47
CA LEU A 26 4.71 -5.74 1.85
C LEU A 26 5.12 -7.00 2.62
N THR A 27 5.23 -8.14 1.93
CA THR A 27 5.64 -9.41 2.54
C THR A 27 7.15 -9.57 2.71
N GLN A 28 7.94 -8.98 1.82
CA GLN A 28 9.40 -8.94 1.96
C GLN A 28 9.81 -8.14 3.20
N GLY A 29 9.01 -7.13 3.54
CA GLY A 29 9.29 -6.22 4.63
C GLY A 29 10.12 -5.06 4.13
N ILE A 30 9.53 -3.87 4.10
CA ILE A 30 10.23 -2.65 3.73
C ILE A 30 10.42 -1.83 4.99
N ASN A 31 11.66 -1.48 5.33
CA ASN A 31 11.97 -0.55 6.42
C ASN A 31 11.34 -0.96 7.77
N ASP A 32 11.47 -2.24 8.14
CA ASP A 32 10.84 -2.91 9.31
C ASP A 32 9.32 -3.12 9.25
N PHE A 33 8.65 -2.61 8.21
CA PHE A 33 7.24 -2.85 7.97
C PHE A 33 7.03 -4.17 7.21
N LYS A 34 6.76 -5.25 7.95
CA LYS A 34 6.48 -6.57 7.39
C LYS A 34 5.06 -7.04 7.69
N ILE A 35 4.33 -7.41 6.65
CA ILE A 35 3.01 -8.06 6.76
C ILE A 35 3.15 -9.51 6.28
N PRO A 36 2.74 -10.52 7.07
CA PRO A 36 2.82 -11.91 6.65
C PRO A 36 2.01 -12.16 5.37
N LYS A 37 2.56 -12.94 4.42
CA LYS A 37 1.86 -13.27 3.16
C LYS A 37 0.47 -13.84 3.40
N GLY A 38 0.30 -14.71 4.40
CA GLY A 38 -1.02 -15.28 4.74
C GLY A 38 -2.06 -14.24 5.18
N GLN A 39 -1.65 -13.03 5.55
CA GLN A 39 -2.57 -11.92 5.85
C GLN A 39 -2.92 -11.07 4.63
N LEU A 40 -2.24 -11.23 3.49
CA LEU A 40 -2.45 -10.45 2.26
C LEU A 40 -2.92 -11.33 1.09
N GLU A 41 -2.61 -12.62 1.13
CA GLU A 41 -2.94 -13.58 0.09
C GLU A 41 -4.46 -13.64 -0.14
N LYS A 42 -4.88 -13.41 -1.39
CA LYS A 42 -6.29 -13.39 -1.82
C LYS A 42 -7.17 -12.35 -1.12
N LYS A 43 -6.59 -11.34 -0.46
CA LYS A 43 -7.37 -10.26 0.12
C LYS A 43 -7.74 -9.19 -0.91
N PRO A 44 -8.94 -8.60 -0.81
CA PRO A 44 -9.29 -7.44 -1.62
C PRO A 44 -8.45 -6.22 -1.23
N ARG A 45 -8.32 -5.26 -2.15
CA ARG A 45 -7.55 -4.02 -1.96
C ARG A 45 -7.92 -3.27 -0.68
N CYS A 46 -9.21 -3.14 -0.39
CA CYS A 46 -9.70 -2.52 0.85
C CYS A 46 -9.17 -3.23 2.11
N ALA A 47 -9.18 -4.56 2.14
CA ALA A 47 -8.68 -5.30 3.29
C ALA A 47 -7.16 -5.20 3.44
N VAL A 48 -6.41 -4.98 2.36
CA VAL A 48 -4.96 -4.68 2.42
C VAL A 48 -4.73 -3.31 3.05
N VAL A 49 -5.46 -2.28 2.62
CA VAL A 49 -5.42 -0.93 3.19
C VAL A 49 -5.77 -0.96 4.67
N ASP A 50 -6.85 -1.66 5.04
CA ASP A 50 -7.24 -1.84 6.44
C ASP A 50 -6.14 -2.51 7.27
N CYS A 51 -5.50 -3.55 6.74
CA CYS A 51 -4.39 -4.21 7.44
C CYS A 51 -3.21 -3.24 7.66
N MET A 52 -2.89 -2.40 6.68
CA MET A 52 -1.83 -1.40 6.79
C MET A 52 -2.16 -0.34 7.85
N ILE A 53 -3.36 0.21 7.80
CA ILE A 53 -3.82 1.24 8.75
C ILE A 53 -3.94 0.67 10.17
N GLN A 54 -4.45 -0.54 10.33
CA GLN A 54 -4.56 -1.18 11.65
C GLN A 54 -3.19 -1.46 12.26
N ARG A 55 -2.20 -1.83 11.44
CA ARG A 55 -0.87 -2.23 11.93
C ARG A 55 0.08 -1.06 12.13
N TYR A 56 -0.01 -0.03 11.28
CA TYR A 56 0.95 1.07 11.24
C TYR A 56 0.33 2.46 11.44
N HIS A 57 -0.96 2.51 11.78
CA HIS A 57 -1.75 3.73 11.85
C HIS A 57 -1.84 4.43 10.48
N ARG A 58 -2.57 5.54 10.44
CA ARG A 58 -2.81 6.29 9.19
C ARG A 58 -1.50 6.80 8.59
N ASP A 59 -0.66 7.43 9.39
CA ASP A 59 0.60 8.01 8.91
C ASP A 59 1.60 6.94 8.44
N GLY A 60 1.69 5.82 9.18
CA GLY A 60 2.56 4.72 8.78
C GLY A 60 2.07 3.98 7.55
N ALA A 61 0.75 3.83 7.37
CA ALA A 61 0.18 3.25 6.16
C ALA A 61 0.45 4.13 4.92
N GLY A 62 0.30 5.45 5.04
CA GLY A 62 0.65 6.40 3.97
C GLY A 62 2.12 6.29 3.55
N ASN A 63 3.03 6.35 4.52
CA ASN A 63 4.46 6.21 4.28
C ASN A 63 4.84 4.86 3.68
N LEU A 64 4.23 3.77 4.15
CA LEU A 64 4.49 2.43 3.61
C LEU A 64 4.05 2.31 2.15
N THR A 65 2.86 2.81 1.81
CA THR A 65 2.39 2.81 0.42
C THR A 65 3.31 3.63 -0.48
N LEU A 66 3.73 4.83 -0.04
CA LEU A 66 4.69 5.65 -0.77
C LEU A 66 6.00 4.91 -1.04
N LEU A 67 6.58 4.29 -0.01
CA LEU A 67 7.81 3.50 -0.13
C LEU A 67 7.67 2.33 -1.10
N VAL A 68 6.54 1.61 -1.07
CA VAL A 68 6.29 0.49 -1.98
C VAL A 68 6.15 0.98 -3.41
N LEU A 69 5.36 2.04 -3.65
CA LEU A 69 5.18 2.63 -4.99
C LEU A 69 6.53 3.12 -5.56
N GLU A 70 7.36 3.75 -4.72
CA GLU A 70 8.72 4.15 -5.11
C GLU A 70 9.59 2.95 -5.52
N LYS A 71 9.50 1.82 -4.79
CA LYS A 71 10.22 0.58 -5.12
C LYS A 71 9.73 -0.07 -6.40
N MET A 72 8.42 0.03 -6.67
CA MET A 72 7.80 -0.41 -7.93
C MET A 72 8.10 0.52 -9.10
N LYS A 73 8.83 1.63 -8.89
CA LYS A 73 9.08 2.70 -9.87
C LYS A 73 7.81 3.43 -10.32
N GLN A 74 6.72 3.34 -9.57
CA GLN A 74 5.51 4.10 -9.84
C GLN A 74 5.56 5.49 -9.18
N MET A 75 6.43 6.33 -9.73
CA MET A 75 6.68 7.68 -9.22
C MET A 75 5.47 8.59 -9.37
N ASP A 76 4.68 8.41 -10.43
CA ASP A 76 3.49 9.22 -10.69
C ASP A 76 2.42 8.99 -9.61
N LEU A 77 2.11 7.73 -9.32
CA LEU A 77 1.17 7.36 -8.24
C LEU A 77 1.71 7.73 -6.85
N ALA A 78 3.01 7.58 -6.60
CA ALA A 78 3.61 8.01 -5.35
C ALA A 78 3.48 9.53 -5.15
N LYS A 79 3.66 10.31 -6.22
CA LYS A 79 3.51 11.77 -6.17
C LYS A 79 2.05 12.16 -5.92
N GLU A 80 1.11 11.56 -6.63
CA GLU A 80 -0.32 11.81 -6.42
C GLU A 80 -0.75 11.46 -5.00
N LEU A 81 -0.31 10.30 -4.49
CA LEU A 81 -0.57 9.88 -3.13
C LEU A 81 -0.04 10.88 -2.10
N ARG A 82 1.16 11.42 -2.32
CA ARG A 82 1.78 12.40 -1.43
C ARG A 82 1.07 13.76 -1.45
N GLU A 83 0.44 14.14 -2.56
CA GLU A 83 -0.35 15.36 -2.65
C GLU A 83 -1.72 15.22 -1.97
N LYS A 84 -2.24 13.99 -1.88
CA LYS A 84 -3.56 13.67 -1.28
C LYS A 84 -3.50 13.36 0.23
N LEU A 85 -2.38 12.84 0.73
CA LEU A 85 -2.12 12.51 2.15
C LEU A 85 -1.88 13.77 3.01
#